data_AF-C3ZLI4-F1
#
_entry.id   AF-C3ZLI4-F1
#
_cell.length_a   1.000
_cell.length_b   1.000
_cell.length_c   1.000
_cell.angle_alpha   90.00
_cell.angle_beta   90.00
_cell.angle_gamma   90.00
#
_symmetry.space_group_name_H-M   'P 1'
#
loop_
_entity.id
_entity.type
_entity.pdbx_description
1 polymer ?
#
loop_
_entity_poly.entity_id
_entity_poly.type
_entity_poly.pdbx_seq_one_letter_code
_entity_poly.pdbx_strand_id
1 'polypeptide(L)'
;MASAFVWNFFRPPKGGNLPKLIEYWFYVGNHGVKSHPDFLATHLHKNLQPDPKWVYVNFGIFKTDGFIMTGPNANPVMKQAMGEASKIKPDAEFLMGGFAEAAVTTGKSPYPYERPNTHRYLVSHFTVPDDIPAGEFEANWKDLTGVNHMEKEVTPDMGYVFSALYRRVTPHGPYRYVVRSEFSGLHDKQEVGFGLVEKLRDFFGSDVLATEKIQFFNFGVSQGKPWQPSMDVIQEADKIIPEGVLRQPGGYAQVAVSDPAQKPTLFPYERPATSRFVVSAFQVPDAVPAEEFEANWKDWSGVSLLEKEAVPETGYAHSALYKKVSPFGEFRYVTRSEFSGLHDKHDAGMNLVGNVREHLGSGSAAARDIKSYSSLYKVAIDVHQPE
;
A
#
# COMPACT_ATOMS: atom_id res chain seq x y z
N MET A 1 -16.16 -17.08 -5.80
CA MET A 1 -16.75 -16.24 -4.74
C MET A 1 -15.82 -16.31 -3.53
N ALA A 2 -15.55 -15.19 -2.86
CA ALA A 2 -14.84 -15.23 -1.58
C ALA A 2 -15.70 -15.94 -0.53
N SER A 3 -15.11 -16.81 0.28
CA SER A 3 -15.85 -17.54 1.32
C SER A 3 -15.29 -17.29 2.72
N ALA A 4 -14.11 -16.69 2.83
CA ALA A 4 -13.41 -16.55 4.09
C ALA A 4 -12.61 -15.26 4.18
N PHE A 5 -12.56 -14.69 5.37
CA PHE A 5 -11.98 -13.40 5.68
C PHE A 5 -11.09 -13.52 6.91
N VAL A 6 -9.90 -12.92 6.88
CA VAL A 6 -8.97 -12.91 8.01
C VAL A 6 -8.85 -11.51 8.56
N TRP A 7 -9.19 -11.34 9.83
CA TRP A 7 -9.03 -10.09 10.55
C TRP A 7 -7.90 -10.23 11.57
N ASN A 8 -6.82 -9.45 11.41
CA ASN A 8 -5.73 -9.38 12.40
C ASN A 8 -5.65 -7.98 13.00
N PHE A 9 -5.82 -7.87 14.31
CA PHE A 9 -5.75 -6.60 15.04
C PHE A 9 -4.38 -6.47 15.71
N PHE A 10 -3.59 -5.49 15.33
CA PHE A 10 -2.23 -5.29 15.83
C PHE A 10 -2.22 -4.28 16.99
N ARG A 11 -1.57 -4.65 18.10
CA ARG A 11 -1.38 -3.74 19.23
C ARG A 11 -0.24 -2.76 18.98
N PRO A 12 -0.26 -1.58 19.63
CA PRO A 12 0.93 -0.75 19.74
C PRO A 12 2.09 -1.60 20.28
N PRO A 13 3.25 -1.63 19.61
CA PRO A 13 4.41 -2.33 20.12
C PRO A 13 4.94 -1.63 21.36
N LYS A 14 5.42 -2.39 22.36
CA LYS A 14 5.98 -1.82 23.61
C LYS A 14 7.14 -0.85 23.35
N GLY A 15 7.93 -1.09 22.29
CA GLY A 15 9.00 -0.19 21.85
C GLY A 15 8.58 0.91 20.88
N GLY A 16 7.29 1.13 20.62
CA GLY A 16 6.76 2.21 19.78
C GLY A 16 7.07 2.14 18.28
N ASN A 17 7.86 1.17 17.81
CA ASN A 17 8.30 1.08 16.42
C ASN A 17 7.22 0.48 15.50
N LEU A 18 6.25 1.32 15.11
CA LEU A 18 5.19 1.01 14.14
C LEU A 18 5.70 0.69 12.73
N PRO A 19 6.74 1.33 12.18
CA PRO A 19 7.27 0.97 10.87
C PRO A 19 7.72 -0.49 10.78
N LYS A 20 8.43 -1.00 11.80
CA LYS A 20 8.83 -2.42 11.84
C LYS A 20 7.63 -3.38 11.94
N LEU A 21 6.51 -2.93 12.48
CA LEU A 21 5.26 -3.71 12.49
C LEU A 21 4.64 -3.78 11.08
N ILE A 22 4.75 -2.72 10.29
CA ILE A 22 4.38 -2.75 8.86
C ILE A 22 5.33 -3.66 8.09
N GLU A 23 6.64 -3.59 8.33
CA GLU A 23 7.64 -4.46 7.70
C GLU A 23 7.39 -5.93 8.03
N TYR A 24 7.10 -6.23 9.31
CA TYR A 24 6.66 -7.56 9.76
C TYR A 24 5.44 -8.03 8.97
N TRP A 25 4.39 -7.20 8.89
CA TRP A 25 3.16 -7.54 8.19
C TRP A 25 3.40 -7.81 6.69
N PHE A 26 4.20 -6.94 6.06
CA PHE A 26 4.55 -7.05 4.65
C PHE A 26 5.36 -8.31 4.36
N TYR A 27 6.32 -8.64 5.22
CA TYR A 27 7.12 -9.85 5.12
C TYR A 27 6.24 -11.11 5.19
N VAL A 28 5.38 -11.20 6.21
CA VAL A 28 4.45 -12.34 6.37
C VAL A 28 3.48 -12.43 5.19
N GLY A 29 2.99 -11.29 4.70
CA GLY A 29 2.13 -11.23 3.52
C GLY A 29 2.80 -11.81 2.28
N ASN A 30 4.03 -11.39 1.97
CA ASN A 30 4.73 -11.79 0.75
C ASN A 30 5.31 -13.21 0.80
N HIS A 31 5.84 -13.61 1.95
CA HIS A 31 6.56 -14.88 2.07
C HIS A 31 5.72 -16.02 2.64
N GLY A 32 4.59 -15.71 3.29
CA GLY A 32 3.66 -16.69 3.83
C GLY A 32 2.36 -16.72 3.05
N VAL A 33 1.59 -15.64 3.15
CA VAL A 33 0.18 -15.60 2.74
C VAL A 33 -0.01 -15.65 1.22
N LYS A 34 0.80 -14.90 0.47
CA LYS A 34 0.69 -14.81 -1.01
C LYS A 34 0.84 -16.15 -1.72
N SER A 35 1.58 -17.08 -1.14
CA SER A 35 1.78 -18.43 -1.69
C SER A 35 0.58 -19.36 -1.50
N HIS A 36 -0.44 -18.96 -0.71
CA HIS A 36 -1.58 -19.81 -0.43
C HIS A 36 -2.54 -19.87 -1.64
N PRO A 37 -2.97 -21.06 -2.10
CA PRO A 37 -3.78 -21.21 -3.33
C PRO A 37 -5.16 -20.52 -3.25
N ASP A 38 -5.67 -20.37 -2.04
CA ASP A 38 -6.94 -19.69 -1.78
C ASP A 38 -6.81 -18.19 -1.51
N PHE A 39 -5.60 -17.63 -1.45
CA PHE A 39 -5.44 -16.19 -1.25
C PHE A 39 -6.04 -15.40 -2.42
N LEU A 40 -6.79 -14.33 -2.11
CA LEU A 40 -7.35 -13.42 -3.11
C LEU A 40 -6.78 -12.01 -3.00
N ALA A 41 -6.89 -11.42 -1.81
CA ALA A 41 -6.46 -10.05 -1.56
C ALA A 41 -6.29 -9.81 -0.06
N THR A 42 -5.62 -8.72 0.31
CA THR A 42 -5.64 -8.24 1.69
C THR A 42 -5.44 -6.74 1.74
N HIS A 43 -5.85 -6.11 2.83
CA HIS A 43 -5.67 -4.70 3.10
C HIS A 43 -5.11 -4.49 4.50
N LEU A 44 -4.12 -3.61 4.65
CA LEU A 44 -3.72 -3.10 5.96
C LEU A 44 -4.38 -1.75 6.19
N HIS A 45 -5.14 -1.66 7.28
CA HIS A 45 -5.84 -0.47 7.70
C HIS A 45 -5.10 0.19 8.86
N LYS A 46 -4.88 1.50 8.79
CA LYS A 46 -4.29 2.28 9.88
C LYS A 46 -5.38 2.93 10.72
N ASN A 47 -5.27 2.84 12.04
CA ASN A 47 -6.19 3.56 12.93
C ASN A 47 -5.85 5.06 12.94
N LEU A 48 -6.89 5.90 12.81
CA LEU A 48 -6.75 7.36 12.78
C LEU A 48 -6.91 8.01 14.16
N GLN A 49 -7.33 7.26 15.18
CA GLN A 49 -7.48 7.79 16.53
C GLN A 49 -6.12 8.09 17.18
N PRO A 50 -6.04 9.11 18.06
CA PRO A 50 -4.78 9.56 18.65
C PRO A 50 -4.14 8.55 19.61
N ASP A 51 -4.93 7.74 20.31
CA ASP A 51 -4.45 6.67 21.21
C ASP A 51 -5.22 5.36 20.97
N PRO A 52 -4.87 4.61 19.91
CA PRO A 52 -5.66 3.47 19.50
C PRO A 52 -5.21 2.18 20.20
N LYS A 53 -6.17 1.43 20.76
CA LYS A 53 -5.90 0.06 21.24
C LYS A 53 -5.38 -0.87 20.14
N TRP A 54 -5.83 -0.68 18.89
CA TRP A 54 -5.28 -1.36 17.71
C TRP A 54 -4.74 -0.33 16.73
N VAL A 55 -3.44 -0.34 16.50
CA VAL A 55 -2.74 0.62 15.61
C VAL A 55 -2.96 0.29 14.14
N TYR A 56 -3.05 -1.01 13.83
CA TYR A 56 -3.37 -1.51 12.50
C TYR A 56 -4.37 -2.65 12.55
N VAL A 57 -5.12 -2.81 11.47
CA VAL A 57 -5.98 -3.96 11.23
C VAL A 57 -5.74 -4.52 9.84
N ASN A 58 -5.38 -5.80 9.75
CA ASN A 58 -5.37 -6.52 8.48
C ASN A 58 -6.76 -7.05 8.15
N PHE A 59 -7.18 -6.91 6.91
CA PHE A 59 -8.36 -7.54 6.33
C PHE A 59 -7.95 -8.37 5.11
N GLY A 60 -7.83 -9.69 5.27
CA GLY A 60 -7.50 -10.65 4.21
C GLY A 60 -8.73 -11.35 3.66
N ILE A 61 -8.69 -11.75 2.38
CA ILE A 61 -9.79 -12.37 1.63
C ILE A 61 -9.27 -13.66 0.99
N PHE A 62 -10.04 -14.75 1.14
CA PHE A 62 -9.71 -16.07 0.63
C PHE A 62 -10.90 -16.73 -0.10
N LYS A 63 -10.58 -17.63 -1.05
CA LYS A 63 -11.54 -18.44 -1.82
C LYS A 63 -12.25 -19.49 -0.98
N THR A 64 -11.52 -20.08 -0.02
CA THR A 64 -11.98 -21.11 0.90
C THR A 64 -11.60 -20.72 2.33
N ASP A 65 -12.21 -21.38 3.32
CA ASP A 65 -11.82 -21.29 4.72
C ASP A 65 -10.60 -22.17 5.08
N GLY A 66 -9.99 -22.86 4.11
CA GLY A 66 -8.88 -23.78 4.33
C GLY A 66 -7.71 -23.14 5.07
N PHE A 67 -7.28 -21.94 4.66
CA PHE A 67 -6.23 -21.18 5.36
C PHE A 67 -6.57 -20.91 6.83
N ILE A 68 -7.85 -20.65 7.10
CA ILE A 68 -8.35 -20.33 8.43
C ILE A 68 -8.38 -21.59 9.31
N MET A 69 -8.85 -22.70 8.76
CA MET A 69 -9.07 -23.95 9.48
C MET A 69 -7.77 -24.67 9.83
N THR A 70 -6.73 -24.54 8.99
CA THR A 70 -5.41 -25.10 9.30
C THR A 70 -4.58 -24.16 10.17
N GLY A 71 -4.86 -22.86 10.13
CA GLY A 71 -4.11 -21.85 10.88
C GLY A 71 -2.67 -21.63 10.36
N PRO A 72 -2.00 -20.56 10.82
CA PRO A 72 -0.69 -20.17 10.28
C PRO A 72 0.45 -21.12 10.67
N ASN A 73 0.33 -21.82 11.80
CA ASN A 73 1.40 -22.71 12.30
C ASN A 73 1.38 -24.11 11.66
N ALA A 74 0.28 -24.52 11.03
CA ALA A 74 0.19 -25.79 10.31
C ALA A 74 0.72 -25.72 8.87
N ASN A 75 0.83 -24.51 8.31
CA ASN A 75 1.43 -24.28 7.00
C ASN A 75 2.95 -24.03 7.18
N PRO A 76 3.84 -24.92 6.67
CA PRO A 76 5.28 -24.78 6.85
C PRO A 76 5.86 -23.47 6.31
N VAL A 77 5.34 -22.99 5.17
CA VAL A 77 5.77 -21.74 4.54
C VAL A 77 5.38 -20.55 5.41
N MET A 78 4.15 -20.54 5.92
CA MET A 78 3.69 -19.50 6.85
C MET A 78 4.46 -19.54 8.18
N LYS A 79 4.72 -20.73 8.72
CA LYS A 79 5.52 -20.90 9.94
C LYS A 79 6.94 -20.37 9.77
N GLN A 80 7.59 -20.66 8.63
CA GLN A 80 8.92 -20.12 8.32
C GLN A 80 8.87 -18.59 8.17
N ALA A 81 7.90 -18.07 7.42
CA ALA A 81 7.75 -16.63 7.21
C ALA A 81 7.51 -15.87 8.53
N MET A 82 6.68 -16.41 9.43
CA MET A 82 6.48 -15.85 10.76
C MET A 82 7.74 -15.94 11.63
N GLY A 83 8.50 -17.02 11.53
CA GLY A 83 9.78 -17.19 12.21
C GLY A 83 10.79 -16.11 11.81
N GLU A 84 10.95 -15.87 10.51
CA GLU A 84 11.83 -14.82 9.99
C GLU A 84 11.30 -13.41 10.31
N ALA A 85 9.99 -13.17 10.13
CA ALA A 85 9.38 -11.89 10.46
C ALA A 85 9.53 -11.54 11.94
N SER A 86 9.50 -12.52 12.84
CA SER A 86 9.68 -12.28 14.28
C SER A 86 11.05 -11.68 14.61
N LYS A 87 12.08 -11.88 13.76
CA LYS A 87 13.39 -11.23 13.91
C LYS A 87 13.32 -9.74 13.56
N ILE A 88 12.42 -9.34 12.67
CA ILE A 88 12.19 -7.93 12.30
C ILE A 88 11.52 -7.19 13.45
N LYS A 89 10.48 -7.80 14.03
CA LYS A 89 9.69 -7.23 15.13
C LYS A 89 9.34 -8.30 16.18
N PRO A 90 10.20 -8.52 17.18
CA PRO A 90 10.01 -9.60 18.16
C PRO A 90 8.87 -9.35 19.16
N ASP A 91 8.49 -8.08 19.36
CA ASP A 91 7.39 -7.63 20.22
C ASP A 91 6.10 -7.34 19.41
N ALA A 92 5.97 -7.89 18.20
CA ALA A 92 4.73 -7.80 17.43
C ALA A 92 3.63 -8.61 18.13
N GLU A 93 2.67 -7.91 18.74
CA GLU A 93 1.47 -8.51 19.31
C GLU A 93 0.28 -8.29 18.37
N PHE A 94 -0.40 -9.38 17.99
CA PHE A 94 -1.62 -9.32 17.19
C PHE A 94 -2.65 -10.34 17.66
N LEU A 95 -3.92 -9.97 17.52
CA LEU A 95 -5.03 -10.89 17.64
C LEU A 95 -5.48 -11.29 16.24
N MET A 96 -5.15 -12.51 15.84
CA MET A 96 -5.64 -13.13 14.62
C MET A 96 -6.99 -13.78 14.87
N GLY A 97 -7.93 -13.54 13.97
CA GLY A 97 -9.16 -14.31 13.88
C GLY A 97 -9.52 -14.55 12.43
N GLY A 98 -9.89 -15.78 12.11
CA GLY A 98 -10.55 -16.10 10.85
C GLY A 98 -12.06 -16.03 10.98
N PHE A 99 -12.69 -15.44 9.99
CA PHE A 99 -14.12 -15.11 9.95
C PHE A 99 -14.74 -15.50 8.60
N ALA A 100 -16.03 -15.81 8.62
CA ALA A 100 -16.87 -15.89 7.44
C ALA A 100 -17.81 -14.68 7.40
N GLU A 101 -18.10 -14.14 6.21
CA GLU A 101 -19.13 -13.11 6.07
C GLU A 101 -20.50 -13.74 6.35
N ALA A 102 -21.23 -13.18 7.31
CA ALA A 102 -22.53 -13.66 7.73
C ALA A 102 -23.68 -12.81 7.15
N ALA A 103 -23.46 -11.50 6.99
CA ALA A 103 -24.47 -10.60 6.43
C ALA A 103 -23.84 -9.33 5.84
N VAL A 104 -24.53 -8.72 4.87
CA VAL A 104 -24.19 -7.42 4.28
C VAL A 104 -25.47 -6.61 4.12
N THR A 105 -25.43 -5.30 4.37
CA THR A 105 -26.61 -4.42 4.26
C THR A 105 -27.19 -4.37 2.84
N THR A 106 -26.38 -4.60 1.82
CA THR A 106 -26.77 -4.66 0.40
C THR A 106 -27.25 -6.05 -0.03
N GLY A 107 -27.17 -7.07 0.83
CA GLY A 107 -27.53 -8.46 0.54
C GLY A 107 -26.51 -9.25 -0.31
N LYS A 108 -25.44 -8.63 -0.81
CA LYS A 108 -24.37 -9.32 -1.55
C LYS A 108 -22.99 -8.81 -1.14
N SER A 109 -22.05 -9.74 -0.95
CA SER A 109 -20.65 -9.39 -0.71
C SER A 109 -20.10 -8.56 -1.87
N PRO A 110 -19.56 -7.37 -1.62
CA PRO A 110 -18.93 -6.57 -2.65
C PRO A 110 -17.45 -6.94 -2.78
N TYR A 111 -17.11 -8.23 -2.66
CA TYR A 111 -15.75 -8.71 -2.81
C TYR A 111 -15.63 -9.86 -3.81
N PRO A 112 -14.49 -9.97 -4.51
CA PRO A 112 -13.32 -9.08 -4.45
C PRO A 112 -13.46 -7.87 -5.42
N TYR A 113 -13.38 -6.63 -4.91
CA TYR A 113 -13.25 -5.43 -5.75
C TYR A 113 -12.18 -4.50 -5.17
N GLU A 114 -11.46 -3.80 -6.04
CA GLU A 114 -10.56 -2.72 -5.63
C GLU A 114 -11.36 -1.58 -4.98
N ARG A 115 -10.80 -0.98 -3.93
CA ARG A 115 -11.36 0.19 -3.25
C ARG A 115 -10.41 1.37 -3.38
N PRO A 116 -10.92 2.58 -3.69
CA PRO A 116 -10.11 3.79 -3.65
C PRO A 116 -9.53 4.03 -2.25
N ASN A 117 -8.32 4.60 -2.19
CA ASN A 117 -7.69 5.05 -0.94
C ASN A 117 -8.40 6.21 -0.24
N THR A 118 -9.40 6.79 -0.89
CA THR A 118 -10.28 7.80 -0.31
C THR A 118 -11.31 7.21 0.66
N HIS A 119 -11.52 5.89 0.63
CA HIS A 119 -12.49 5.25 1.51
C HIS A 119 -12.00 5.22 2.96
N ARG A 120 -12.95 5.33 3.88
CA ARG A 120 -12.75 5.20 5.33
C ARG A 120 -13.64 4.10 5.87
N TYR A 121 -13.19 3.49 6.96
CA TYR A 121 -13.86 2.35 7.54
C TYR A 121 -14.07 2.55 9.03
N LEU A 122 -15.26 2.22 9.49
CA LEU A 122 -15.54 2.00 10.89
C LEU A 122 -15.51 0.50 11.13
N VAL A 123 -14.61 0.04 12.00
CA VAL A 123 -14.50 -1.38 12.35
C VAL A 123 -14.80 -1.55 13.82
N SER A 124 -15.80 -2.38 14.10
CA SER A 124 -16.26 -2.72 15.44
C SER A 124 -16.08 -4.21 15.66
N HIS A 125 -15.67 -4.61 16.87
CA HIS A 125 -15.47 -6.02 17.21
C HIS A 125 -16.23 -6.38 18.49
N PHE A 126 -16.92 -7.51 18.48
CA PHE A 126 -17.89 -7.88 19.50
C PHE A 126 -17.50 -9.20 20.15
N THR A 127 -17.38 -9.16 21.47
CA THR A 127 -17.56 -10.34 22.33
C THR A 127 -19.06 -10.61 22.40
N VAL A 128 -19.48 -11.84 22.19
CA VAL A 128 -20.88 -12.25 22.32
C VAL A 128 -20.91 -13.50 23.18
N PRO A 129 -21.65 -13.50 24.29
CA PRO A 129 -21.80 -14.66 25.16
C PRO A 129 -22.16 -15.95 24.40
N ASP A 130 -21.64 -17.08 24.85
CA ASP A 130 -21.80 -18.37 24.16
C ASP A 130 -23.24 -18.89 24.20
N ASP A 131 -24.05 -18.44 25.16
CA ASP A 131 -25.47 -18.76 25.30
C ASP A 131 -26.36 -18.03 24.29
N ILE A 132 -25.85 -17.01 23.60
CA ILE A 132 -26.58 -16.36 22.49
C ILE A 132 -26.36 -17.18 21.20
N PRO A 133 -27.41 -17.77 20.60
CA PRO A 133 -27.30 -18.51 19.34
C PRO A 133 -26.84 -17.61 18.19
N ALA A 134 -26.02 -18.15 17.29
CA ALA A 134 -25.50 -17.39 16.14
C ALA A 134 -26.64 -16.86 15.24
N GLY A 135 -27.66 -17.68 14.98
CA GLY A 135 -28.81 -17.28 14.16
C GLY A 135 -29.64 -16.16 14.77
N GLU A 136 -29.75 -16.10 16.11
CA GLU A 136 -30.45 -15.01 16.79
C GLU A 136 -29.68 -13.69 16.70
N PHE A 137 -28.36 -13.73 16.94
CA PHE A 137 -27.50 -12.57 16.80
C PHE A 137 -27.46 -12.07 15.35
N GLU A 138 -27.29 -12.97 14.39
CA GLU A 138 -27.18 -12.65 12.96
C GLU A 138 -28.50 -12.14 12.37
N ALA A 139 -29.66 -12.56 12.89
CA ALA A 139 -30.95 -12.02 12.45
C ALA A 139 -31.14 -10.55 12.89
N ASN A 140 -30.59 -10.18 14.05
CA ASN A 140 -30.77 -8.86 14.67
C ASN A 140 -29.51 -8.00 14.64
N TRP A 141 -28.50 -8.39 13.84
CA TRP A 141 -27.15 -7.85 13.94
C TRP A 141 -27.10 -6.33 13.78
N LYS A 142 -27.92 -5.75 12.88
CA LYS A 142 -27.86 -4.31 12.63
C LYS A 142 -28.23 -3.48 13.86
N ASP A 143 -29.18 -3.96 14.66
CA ASP A 143 -29.56 -3.30 15.91
C ASP A 143 -28.53 -3.59 16.99
N LEU A 144 -28.14 -4.86 17.16
CA LEU A 144 -27.20 -5.29 18.19
C LEU A 144 -25.79 -4.72 18.03
N THR A 145 -25.38 -4.41 16.79
CA THR A 145 -24.08 -3.82 16.48
C THR A 145 -24.15 -2.31 16.22
N GLY A 146 -25.31 -1.67 16.42
CA GLY A 146 -25.49 -0.23 16.25
C GLY A 146 -25.47 0.25 14.80
N VAL A 147 -25.48 -0.63 13.81
CA VAL A 147 -25.49 -0.24 12.38
C VAL A 147 -26.76 0.51 12.02
N ASN A 148 -27.93 0.10 12.53
CA ASN A 148 -29.18 0.85 12.30
C ASN A 148 -29.14 2.24 12.97
N HIS A 149 -28.40 2.39 14.08
CA HIS A 149 -28.20 3.69 14.70
C HIS A 149 -27.26 4.56 13.85
N MET A 150 -26.11 4.01 13.45
CA MET A 150 -25.17 4.68 12.55
C MET A 150 -25.83 5.12 11.25
N GLU A 151 -26.60 4.26 10.57
CA GLU A 151 -27.29 4.58 9.31
C GLU A 151 -28.26 5.77 9.43
N LYS A 152 -28.85 6.01 10.62
CA LYS A 152 -29.70 7.19 10.88
C LYS A 152 -28.89 8.48 11.04
N GLU A 153 -27.66 8.36 11.50
CA GLU A 153 -26.73 9.48 11.72
C GLU A 153 -25.89 9.83 10.49
N VAL A 154 -25.89 8.95 9.48
CA VAL A 154 -25.21 9.17 8.21
C VAL A 154 -25.92 10.26 7.41
N THR A 155 -25.16 11.24 6.96
CA THR A 155 -25.59 12.22 5.96
C THR A 155 -25.07 11.84 4.56
N PRO A 156 -25.74 12.28 3.47
CA PRO A 156 -25.34 11.91 2.11
C PRO A 156 -23.87 12.23 1.78
N ASP A 157 -23.33 13.30 2.35
CA ASP A 157 -21.95 13.76 2.11
C ASP A 157 -20.88 12.93 2.83
N MET A 158 -21.28 12.01 3.71
CA MET A 158 -20.39 11.00 4.30
C MET A 158 -20.15 9.83 3.32
N GLY A 159 -21.00 9.68 2.31
CA GLY A 159 -20.84 8.65 1.27
C GLY A 159 -20.88 7.22 1.82
N TYR A 160 -21.82 6.91 2.72
CA TYR A 160 -21.98 5.53 3.22
C TYR A 160 -22.23 4.56 2.08
N VAL A 161 -21.48 3.46 2.06
CA VAL A 161 -21.54 2.45 1.00
C VAL A 161 -22.30 1.20 1.48
N PHE A 162 -21.80 0.54 2.53
CA PHE A 162 -22.43 -0.62 3.15
C PHE A 162 -21.82 -0.94 4.51
N SER A 163 -22.49 -1.84 5.25
CA SER A 163 -21.94 -2.52 6.43
C SER A 163 -21.96 -4.03 6.21
N ALA A 164 -20.92 -4.72 6.69
CA ALA A 164 -20.81 -6.17 6.63
C ALA A 164 -20.48 -6.75 8.01
N LEU A 165 -21.15 -7.85 8.35
CA LEU A 165 -20.95 -8.65 9.55
C LEU A 165 -20.10 -9.88 9.19
N TYR A 166 -19.07 -10.12 9.99
CA TYR A 166 -18.18 -11.26 9.89
C TYR A 166 -18.27 -12.08 11.18
N ARG A 167 -18.62 -13.37 11.08
CA ARG A 167 -18.65 -14.33 12.20
C ARG A 167 -17.33 -15.06 12.31
N ARG A 168 -16.77 -15.18 13.51
CA ARG A 168 -15.57 -15.98 13.77
C ARG A 168 -15.84 -17.46 13.46
N VAL A 169 -14.96 -18.08 12.68
CA VAL A 169 -14.98 -19.53 12.41
C VAL A 169 -13.78 -20.25 13.03
N THR A 170 -12.82 -19.49 13.56
CA THR A 170 -11.67 -20.03 14.30
C THR A 170 -12.01 -20.35 15.76
N PRO A 171 -11.37 -21.39 16.35
CA PRO A 171 -11.61 -21.79 17.74
C PRO A 171 -11.02 -20.82 18.78
N HIS A 172 -10.13 -19.91 18.36
CA HIS A 172 -9.40 -19.03 19.26
C HIS A 172 -9.68 -17.56 18.95
N GLY A 173 -9.61 -16.71 19.99
CA GLY A 173 -9.80 -15.27 19.91
C GLY A 173 -10.94 -14.78 20.81
N PRO A 174 -10.92 -13.52 21.25
CA PRO A 174 -11.96 -13.00 22.13
C PRO A 174 -13.22 -12.55 21.38
N TYR A 175 -13.11 -12.21 20.08
CA TYR A 175 -14.22 -11.61 19.33
C TYR A 175 -14.97 -12.64 18.52
N ARG A 176 -16.28 -12.76 18.74
CA ARG A 176 -17.17 -13.66 18.00
C ARG A 176 -17.62 -13.04 16.68
N TYR A 177 -17.75 -11.71 16.65
CA TYR A 177 -18.16 -10.98 15.45
C TYR A 177 -17.31 -9.73 15.21
N VAL A 178 -17.15 -9.36 13.94
CA VAL A 178 -16.59 -8.09 13.48
C VAL A 178 -17.59 -7.44 12.54
N VAL A 179 -17.80 -6.14 12.67
CA VAL A 179 -18.56 -5.32 11.72
C VAL A 179 -17.60 -4.35 11.05
N ARG A 180 -17.70 -4.23 9.73
CA ARG A 180 -17.04 -3.17 8.96
C ARG A 180 -18.09 -2.36 8.21
N SER A 181 -18.09 -1.06 8.44
CA SER A 181 -18.86 -0.07 7.68
C SER A 181 -17.92 0.74 6.80
N GLU A 182 -18.31 0.97 5.54
CA GLU A 182 -17.48 1.65 4.53
C GLU A 182 -18.09 2.99 4.11
N PHE A 183 -17.23 4.01 3.98
CA PHE A 183 -17.58 5.38 3.65
C PHE A 183 -16.66 5.94 2.57
N SER A 184 -17.21 6.47 1.48
CA SER A 184 -16.44 7.08 0.38
C SER A 184 -16.23 8.59 0.53
N GLY A 185 -17.03 9.26 1.37
CA GLY A 185 -17.03 10.72 1.53
C GLY A 185 -16.23 11.27 2.72
N LEU A 186 -15.55 10.40 3.48
CA LEU A 186 -14.88 10.79 4.74
C LEU A 186 -13.36 11.04 4.62
N HIS A 187 -12.79 11.04 3.40
CA HIS A 187 -11.34 11.16 3.18
C HIS A 187 -10.71 12.34 3.94
N ASP A 188 -11.26 13.53 3.70
CA ASP A 188 -10.82 14.82 4.26
C ASP A 188 -11.73 15.30 5.42
N LYS A 189 -12.61 14.42 5.91
CA LYS A 189 -13.61 14.73 6.94
C LYS A 189 -13.46 13.79 8.15
N GLN A 190 -12.23 13.63 8.62
CA GLN A 190 -11.92 12.67 9.71
C GLN A 190 -12.72 12.97 10.98
N GLU A 191 -12.88 14.26 11.33
CA GLU A 191 -13.68 14.70 12.48
C GLU A 191 -15.15 14.25 12.39
N VAL A 192 -15.73 14.24 11.18
CA VAL A 192 -17.10 13.73 10.97
C VAL A 192 -17.15 12.22 11.24
N GLY A 193 -16.13 11.49 10.79
CA GLY A 193 -15.97 10.07 11.09
C GLY A 193 -15.78 9.79 12.59
N PHE A 194 -15.01 10.62 13.29
CA PHE A 194 -14.84 10.53 14.74
C PHE A 194 -16.16 10.80 15.48
N GLY A 195 -16.95 11.79 15.04
CA GLY A 195 -18.29 12.03 15.58
C GLY A 195 -19.23 10.82 15.43
N LEU A 196 -19.15 10.05 14.33
CA LEU A 196 -19.90 8.80 14.20
C LEU A 196 -19.43 7.72 15.19
N VAL A 197 -18.13 7.65 15.47
CA VAL A 197 -17.59 6.74 16.49
C VAL A 197 -18.10 7.12 17.87
N GLU A 198 -18.13 8.41 18.21
CA GLU A 198 -18.64 8.90 19.49
C GLU A 198 -20.14 8.59 19.65
N LYS A 199 -20.98 8.89 18.65
CA LYS A 199 -22.40 8.54 18.69
C LYS A 199 -22.64 7.05 18.88
N LEU A 200 -21.85 6.21 18.21
CA LEU A 200 -21.94 4.76 18.41
C LEU A 200 -21.48 4.34 19.81
N ARG A 201 -20.43 4.96 20.37
CA ARG A 201 -20.01 4.71 21.76
C ARG A 201 -21.11 5.10 22.74
N ASP A 202 -21.74 6.25 22.53
CA ASP A 202 -22.85 6.72 23.35
C ASP A 202 -24.07 5.78 23.26
N PHE A 203 -24.37 5.26 22.07
CA PHE A 203 -25.44 4.29 21.86
C PHE A 203 -25.26 3.00 22.68
N PHE A 204 -24.03 2.50 22.81
CA PHE A 204 -23.75 1.33 23.65
C PHE A 204 -23.70 1.64 25.15
N GLY A 205 -23.67 2.92 25.53
CA GLY A 205 -23.45 3.37 26.90
C GLY A 205 -22.06 3.01 27.43
N SER A 206 -21.74 3.46 28.65
CA SER A 206 -20.48 3.12 29.33
C SER A 206 -20.35 1.63 29.66
N ASP A 207 -21.49 0.93 29.84
CA ASP A 207 -21.52 -0.34 30.57
C ASP A 207 -22.12 -1.55 29.82
N VAL A 208 -22.68 -1.39 28.62
CA VAL A 208 -23.20 -2.56 27.88
C VAL A 208 -22.17 -3.01 26.86
N LEU A 209 -21.35 -3.99 27.29
CA LEU A 209 -20.27 -4.65 26.53
C LEU A 209 -18.97 -3.82 26.41
N ALA A 210 -18.32 -3.47 27.52
CA ALA A 210 -16.90 -3.06 27.62
C ALA A 210 -16.39 -2.19 26.45
N THR A 211 -16.54 -0.88 26.61
CA THR A 211 -16.35 0.26 25.69
C THR A 211 -14.98 0.44 25.01
N GLU A 212 -14.14 -0.60 24.91
CA GLU A 212 -12.86 -0.55 24.19
C GLU A 212 -12.96 -0.94 22.68
N LYS A 213 -14.17 -0.98 22.10
CA LYS A 213 -14.50 -1.86 20.94
C LYS A 213 -14.67 -1.21 19.56
N ILE A 214 -14.70 0.12 19.46
CA ILE A 214 -14.98 0.84 18.20
C ILE A 214 -13.81 1.73 17.81
N GLN A 215 -13.34 1.55 16.57
CA GLN A 215 -12.17 2.24 16.04
C GLN A 215 -12.39 2.71 14.59
N PHE A 216 -11.78 3.84 14.25
CA PHE A 216 -11.88 4.48 12.93
C PHE A 216 -10.60 4.28 12.13
N PHE A 217 -10.72 3.77 10.92
CA PHE A 217 -9.58 3.32 10.13
C PHE A 217 -9.53 3.95 8.73
N ASN A 218 -8.32 4.21 8.26
CA ASN A 218 -8.01 4.57 6.88
C ASN A 218 -7.56 3.34 6.07
N PHE A 219 -7.75 3.43 4.75
CA PHE A 219 -7.20 2.53 3.76
C PHE A 219 -5.73 2.82 3.47
N GLY A 220 -4.93 1.75 3.41
CA GLY A 220 -3.49 1.81 3.15
C GLY A 220 -3.08 1.15 1.84
N VAL A 221 -3.75 1.43 0.70
CA VAL A 221 -3.38 0.81 -0.58
C VAL A 221 -3.43 1.82 -1.73
N SER A 222 -2.35 1.98 -2.50
CA SER A 222 -2.32 2.81 -3.70
C SER A 222 -3.22 2.23 -4.80
N GLN A 223 -3.98 3.08 -5.50
CA GLN A 223 -4.83 2.67 -6.63
C GLN A 223 -4.05 1.80 -7.64
N GLY A 224 -4.60 0.63 -8.00
CA GLY A 224 -4.05 -0.30 -8.98
C GLY A 224 -2.85 -1.13 -8.54
N LYS A 225 -2.42 -1.07 -7.27
CA LYS A 225 -1.34 -1.90 -6.71
C LYS A 225 -1.68 -2.34 -5.28
N PRO A 226 -2.20 -3.57 -5.07
CA PRO A 226 -2.78 -4.02 -3.79
C PRO A 226 -1.83 -4.04 -2.56
N TRP A 227 -0.58 -3.60 -2.72
CA TRP A 227 0.49 -3.74 -1.72
C TRP A 227 1.37 -2.51 -1.53
N GLN A 228 1.05 -1.37 -2.18
CA GLN A 228 1.78 -0.14 -1.91
C GLN A 228 1.08 0.61 -0.76
N PRO A 229 1.77 0.93 0.35
CA PRO A 229 1.19 1.69 1.46
C PRO A 229 0.58 3.01 0.94
N SER A 230 -0.47 3.51 1.59
CA SER A 230 -0.99 4.84 1.27
C SER A 230 0.07 5.92 1.53
N MET A 231 -0.04 7.07 0.86
CA MET A 231 0.87 8.21 1.03
C MET A 231 1.00 8.63 2.51
N ASP A 232 -0.07 8.50 3.30
CA ASP A 232 -0.08 8.81 4.74
C ASP A 232 0.83 7.87 5.56
N VAL A 233 0.98 6.61 5.13
CA VAL A 233 1.89 5.62 5.74
C VAL A 233 3.33 5.87 5.30
N ILE A 234 3.53 6.35 4.07
CA ILE A 234 4.84 6.81 3.57
C ILE A 234 5.30 8.07 4.31
N GLN A 235 4.39 9.00 4.61
CA GLN A 235 4.63 10.24 5.35
C GLN A 235 4.98 10.02 6.84
N GLU A 236 4.52 8.94 7.47
CA GLU A 236 4.99 8.58 8.82
C GLU A 236 6.37 7.91 8.80
N ALA A 237 6.68 7.14 7.76
CA ALA A 237 8.04 6.69 7.51
C ALA A 237 8.99 7.86 7.17
N ASP A 238 8.47 8.99 6.65
CA ASP A 238 9.24 10.23 6.39
C ASP A 238 9.76 10.90 7.68
N LYS A 239 9.13 10.66 8.85
CA LYS A 239 9.54 11.28 10.13
C LYS A 239 10.80 10.68 10.76
N ILE A 240 11.35 9.60 10.19
CA ILE A 240 12.43 8.79 10.81
C ILE A 240 13.64 8.66 9.87
N ILE A 241 13.76 9.58 8.91
CA ILE A 241 14.89 9.60 8.00
C ILE A 241 15.97 10.50 8.62
N PRO A 242 17.25 10.07 8.65
CA PRO A 242 18.33 10.88 9.19
C PRO A 242 18.32 12.30 8.59
N GLU A 243 18.62 13.31 9.41
CA GLU A 243 18.88 14.67 8.94
C GLU A 243 19.87 14.64 7.77
N GLY A 244 19.49 15.25 6.64
CA GLY A 244 20.32 15.34 5.42
C GLY A 244 19.87 14.47 4.24
N VAL A 245 18.83 13.64 4.39
CA VAL A 245 18.25 12.88 3.25
C VAL A 245 17.07 13.66 2.65
N LEU A 246 17.27 14.25 1.47
CA LEU A 246 16.22 14.90 0.69
C LEU A 246 15.30 13.85 0.04
N ARG A 247 13.99 13.89 0.35
CA ARG A 247 12.96 13.14 -0.39
C ARG A 247 12.17 14.07 -1.31
N GLN A 248 11.89 13.57 -2.51
CA GLN A 248 10.98 14.18 -3.48
C GLN A 248 9.90 13.14 -3.84
N PRO A 249 8.85 12.95 -3.01
CA PRO A 249 7.81 11.95 -3.25
C PRO A 249 6.98 12.31 -4.49
N GLY A 250 7.35 11.75 -5.63
CA GLY A 250 6.63 11.90 -6.89
C GLY A 250 6.09 10.55 -7.36
N GLY A 251 4.78 10.43 -7.52
CA GLY A 251 4.23 9.48 -8.48
C GLY A 251 4.59 9.98 -9.87
N TYR A 252 5.12 9.09 -10.72
CA TYR A 252 5.43 9.43 -12.10
C TYR A 252 4.74 8.47 -13.08
N ALA A 253 4.23 9.02 -14.18
CA ALA A 253 3.68 8.25 -15.29
C ALA A 253 4.69 8.23 -16.44
N GLN A 254 4.87 7.08 -17.06
CA GLN A 254 5.70 6.96 -18.26
C GLN A 254 5.00 7.64 -19.43
N VAL A 255 5.68 8.57 -20.11
CA VAL A 255 5.11 9.36 -21.21
C VAL A 255 5.85 9.17 -22.54
N ALA A 256 7.09 8.67 -22.51
CA ALA A 256 7.85 8.32 -23.71
C ALA A 256 8.85 7.18 -23.45
N VAL A 257 9.23 6.49 -24.53
CA VAL A 257 10.25 5.43 -24.56
C VAL A 257 11.16 5.66 -25.77
N SER A 258 12.44 5.35 -25.64
CA SER A 258 13.40 5.57 -26.72
C SER A 258 13.28 4.56 -27.86
N ASP A 259 12.88 3.33 -27.55
CA ASP A 259 12.55 2.28 -28.49
C ASP A 259 11.04 2.30 -28.82
N PRO A 260 10.65 2.62 -30.07
CA PRO A 260 9.24 2.64 -30.50
C PRO A 260 8.54 1.27 -30.43
N ALA A 261 9.30 0.16 -30.45
CA ALA A 261 8.74 -1.19 -30.34
C ALA A 261 8.30 -1.50 -28.90
N GLN A 262 8.85 -0.80 -27.90
CA GLN A 262 8.42 -0.90 -26.52
C GLN A 262 7.29 0.10 -26.24
N LYS A 263 6.06 -0.42 -26.12
CA LYS A 263 4.94 0.35 -25.58
C LYS A 263 5.18 0.69 -24.11
N PRO A 264 4.58 1.76 -23.56
CA PRO A 264 4.51 1.96 -22.12
C PRO A 264 3.99 0.71 -21.43
N THR A 265 4.88 0.03 -20.70
CA THR A 265 4.55 -1.24 -20.04
C THR A 265 3.65 -0.92 -18.85
N LEU A 266 2.36 -1.25 -18.98
CA LEU A 266 1.39 -1.21 -17.88
C LEU A 266 1.62 -2.34 -16.85
N PHE A 267 2.47 -3.31 -17.19
CA PHE A 267 2.78 -4.49 -16.37
C PHE A 267 4.27 -4.53 -15.99
N PRO A 268 4.62 -4.92 -14.75
CA PRO A 268 6.00 -5.21 -14.40
C PRO A 268 6.48 -6.43 -15.19
N TYR A 269 7.66 -6.34 -15.80
CA TYR A 269 8.36 -7.49 -16.40
C TYR A 269 9.56 -7.86 -15.54
N GLU A 270 9.92 -9.15 -15.55
CA GLU A 270 11.07 -9.63 -14.80
C GLU A 270 12.35 -8.94 -15.26
N ARG A 271 12.98 -8.16 -14.37
CA ARG A 271 14.30 -7.59 -14.66
C ARG A 271 15.35 -8.54 -14.12
N PRO A 272 16.38 -8.86 -14.92
CA PRO A 272 17.52 -9.57 -14.38
C PRO A 272 18.10 -8.82 -13.18
N ALA A 273 18.50 -9.54 -12.12
CA ALA A 273 19.26 -8.95 -11.00
C ALA A 273 20.59 -8.30 -11.46
N THR A 274 21.00 -8.62 -12.70
CA THR A 274 22.13 -8.03 -13.40
C THR A 274 21.86 -6.64 -13.95
N SER A 275 20.59 -6.22 -14.09
CA SER A 275 20.26 -4.90 -14.61
C SER A 275 20.80 -3.77 -13.72
N ARG A 276 21.24 -2.71 -14.39
CA ARG A 276 21.62 -1.42 -13.81
C ARG A 276 20.87 -0.30 -14.51
N PHE A 277 20.66 0.78 -13.78
CA PHE A 277 19.91 1.94 -14.27
C PHE A 277 20.70 3.21 -14.09
N VAL A 278 20.88 3.95 -15.17
CA VAL A 278 21.19 5.37 -15.07
C VAL A 278 19.86 6.09 -14.93
N VAL A 279 19.65 6.76 -13.80
CA VAL A 279 18.43 7.51 -13.51
C VAL A 279 18.78 8.96 -13.32
N SER A 280 18.06 9.83 -14.03
CA SER A 280 18.21 11.29 -13.93
C SER A 280 16.88 11.91 -13.56
N ALA A 281 16.88 12.78 -12.55
CA ALA A 281 15.71 13.54 -12.13
C ALA A 281 15.90 15.03 -12.48
N PHE A 282 14.84 15.68 -12.98
CA PHE A 282 14.92 17.02 -13.57
C PHE A 282 14.00 18.01 -12.87
N GLN A 283 14.57 19.10 -12.37
CA GLN A 283 13.83 20.31 -12.01
C GLN A 283 13.74 21.17 -13.27
N VAL A 284 12.54 21.25 -13.83
CA VAL A 284 12.27 22.01 -15.05
C VAL A 284 11.46 23.25 -14.68
N PRO A 285 11.97 24.47 -14.93
CA PRO A 285 11.26 25.70 -14.61
C PRO A 285 9.87 25.77 -15.27
N ASP A 286 8.92 26.45 -14.63
CA ASP A 286 7.57 26.63 -15.18
C ASP A 286 7.56 27.39 -16.51
N ALA A 287 8.59 28.22 -16.74
CA ALA A 287 8.81 28.93 -18.00
C ALA A 287 9.10 28.01 -19.19
N VAL A 288 9.51 26.75 -18.95
CA VAL A 288 9.69 25.74 -19.99
C VAL A 288 8.37 24.97 -20.15
N PRO A 289 7.68 25.09 -21.30
CA PRO A 289 6.46 24.35 -21.57
C PRO A 289 6.69 22.83 -21.51
N ALA A 290 5.70 22.09 -21.02
CA ALA A 290 5.79 20.64 -20.94
C ALA A 290 6.00 20.01 -22.32
N GLU A 291 5.29 20.51 -23.33
CA GLU A 291 5.39 20.06 -24.73
C GLU A 291 6.78 20.29 -25.32
N GLU A 292 7.45 21.39 -24.97
CA GLU A 292 8.82 21.67 -25.45
C GLU A 292 9.82 20.68 -24.84
N PHE A 293 9.73 20.43 -23.52
CA PHE A 293 10.60 19.46 -22.86
C PHE A 293 10.33 18.03 -23.36
N GLU A 294 9.06 17.64 -23.47
CA GLU A 294 8.66 16.31 -23.92
C GLU A 294 9.02 16.06 -25.39
N ALA A 295 9.00 17.07 -26.26
CA ALA A 295 9.43 16.93 -27.65
C ALA A 295 10.96 16.76 -27.78
N ASN A 296 11.74 17.39 -26.90
CA ASN A 296 13.21 17.40 -26.95
C ASN A 296 13.86 16.49 -25.89
N TRP A 297 13.07 15.64 -25.25
CA TRP A 297 13.48 14.96 -24.02
C TRP A 297 14.73 14.12 -24.17
N LYS A 298 14.94 13.46 -25.32
CA LYS A 298 16.10 12.58 -25.52
C LYS A 298 17.41 13.36 -25.43
N ASP A 299 17.46 14.51 -26.09
CA ASP A 299 18.65 15.36 -26.12
C ASP A 299 18.84 16.08 -24.78
N TRP A 300 17.75 16.59 -24.21
CA TRP A 300 17.78 17.41 -22.99
C TRP A 300 17.94 16.59 -21.71
N SER A 301 17.75 15.28 -21.76
CA SER A 301 17.98 14.37 -20.64
C SER A 301 19.29 13.58 -20.75
N GLY A 302 20.03 13.74 -21.85
CA GLY A 302 21.26 12.98 -22.12
C GLY A 302 20.99 11.54 -22.60
N VAL A 303 19.76 11.18 -22.95
CA VAL A 303 19.43 9.86 -23.48
C VAL A 303 20.06 9.64 -24.86
N SER A 304 20.05 10.65 -25.75
CA SER A 304 20.75 10.54 -27.05
C SER A 304 22.26 10.33 -26.89
N LEU A 305 22.85 10.90 -25.82
CA LEU A 305 24.25 10.66 -25.47
C LEU A 305 24.46 9.21 -25.03
N LEU A 306 23.62 8.70 -24.13
CA LEU A 306 23.69 7.31 -23.67
C LEU A 306 23.51 6.32 -24.83
N GLU A 307 22.57 6.57 -25.76
CA GLU A 307 22.37 5.75 -26.97
C GLU A 307 23.64 5.72 -27.85
N LYS A 308 24.40 6.83 -27.90
CA LYS A 308 25.63 6.96 -28.69
C LYS A 308 26.86 6.36 -28.00
N GLU A 309 26.98 6.54 -26.69
CA GLU A 309 28.17 6.16 -25.92
C GLU A 309 28.08 4.75 -25.32
N ALA A 310 26.89 4.17 -25.26
CA ALA A 310 26.71 2.79 -24.87
C ALA A 310 27.35 1.85 -25.91
N VAL A 311 28.55 1.37 -25.61
CA VAL A 311 29.17 0.27 -26.38
C VAL A 311 28.38 -1.03 -26.18
N PRO A 312 28.39 -1.97 -27.15
CA PRO A 312 27.57 -3.20 -27.08
C PRO A 312 27.69 -3.97 -25.76
N GLU A 313 28.87 -3.96 -25.14
CA GLU A 313 29.19 -4.66 -23.91
C GLU A 313 28.57 -4.04 -22.65
N THR A 314 28.00 -2.83 -22.75
CA THR A 314 27.20 -2.20 -21.68
C THR A 314 25.78 -2.73 -21.63
N GLY A 315 25.31 -3.35 -22.73
CA GLY A 315 23.98 -3.94 -22.82
C GLY A 315 22.86 -2.91 -22.66
N TYR A 316 23.01 -1.72 -23.25
CA TYR A 316 21.95 -0.72 -23.28
C TYR A 316 20.69 -1.31 -23.94
N ALA A 317 19.57 -1.23 -23.23
CA ALA A 317 18.29 -1.78 -23.69
C ALA A 317 17.37 -0.67 -24.21
N HIS A 318 16.97 0.24 -23.33
CA HIS A 318 16.06 1.34 -23.64
C HIS A 318 16.14 2.42 -22.54
N SER A 319 15.59 3.58 -22.87
CA SER A 319 15.36 4.69 -21.95
C SER A 319 13.89 5.05 -21.95
N ALA A 320 13.38 5.46 -20.80
CA ALA A 320 12.01 5.94 -20.66
C ALA A 320 11.98 7.30 -19.98
N LEU A 321 11.05 8.15 -20.41
CA LEU A 321 10.71 9.41 -19.76
C LEU A 321 9.47 9.24 -18.90
N TYR A 322 9.56 9.76 -17.69
CA TYR A 322 8.51 9.76 -16.69
C TYR A 322 8.16 11.19 -16.33
N LYS A 323 6.87 11.51 -16.37
CA LYS A 323 6.30 12.82 -15.98
C LYS A 323 5.67 12.72 -14.60
N LYS A 324 5.91 13.72 -13.76
CA LYS A 324 5.32 13.81 -12.43
C LYS A 324 3.79 13.90 -12.54
N VAL A 325 3.08 13.05 -11.80
CA VAL A 325 1.61 13.05 -11.66
C VAL A 325 1.15 13.31 -10.23
N SER A 326 2.06 13.25 -9.25
CA SER A 326 1.79 13.64 -7.85
C SER A 326 1.82 15.16 -7.70
N PRO A 327 1.11 15.77 -6.74
CA PRO A 327 1.31 17.18 -6.39
C PRO A 327 2.67 17.44 -5.70
N PHE A 328 3.26 16.42 -5.07
CA PHE A 328 4.48 16.56 -4.26
C PHE A 328 5.77 16.29 -5.04
N GLY A 329 6.89 16.89 -4.61
CA GLY A 329 8.23 16.71 -5.20
C GLY A 329 8.66 17.84 -6.15
N GLU A 330 9.95 18.12 -6.27
CA GLU A 330 10.49 19.22 -7.09
C GLU A 330 10.86 18.77 -8.51
N PHE A 331 10.99 17.47 -8.75
CA PHE A 331 11.35 16.95 -10.07
C PHE A 331 10.12 16.76 -10.93
N ARG A 332 10.01 17.56 -12.00
CA ARG A 332 8.92 17.51 -12.97
C ARG A 332 9.01 16.29 -13.88
N TYR A 333 10.24 15.84 -14.15
CA TYR A 333 10.51 14.65 -14.97
C TYR A 333 11.60 13.77 -14.36
N VAL A 334 11.57 12.49 -14.74
CA VAL A 334 12.61 11.50 -14.47
C VAL A 334 12.89 10.72 -15.74
N THR A 335 14.15 10.43 -16.04
CA THR A 335 14.52 9.41 -17.03
C THR A 335 15.14 8.21 -16.37
N ARG A 336 14.90 7.04 -16.96
CA ARG A 336 15.54 5.78 -16.57
C ARG A 336 16.05 5.08 -17.81
N SER A 337 17.34 4.81 -17.84
CA SER A 337 18.02 4.06 -18.91
C SER A 337 18.50 2.73 -18.34
N GLU A 338 18.14 1.62 -18.99
CA GLU A 338 18.47 0.27 -18.53
C GLU A 338 19.67 -0.32 -19.27
N PHE A 339 20.53 -0.99 -18.49
CA PHE A 339 21.74 -1.64 -18.95
C PHE A 339 21.85 -3.03 -18.34
N SER A 340 21.92 -4.06 -19.18
CA SER A 340 22.08 -5.46 -18.75
C SER A 340 23.54 -5.88 -18.55
N GLY A 341 24.49 -5.15 -19.15
CA GLY A 341 25.92 -5.47 -19.13
C GLY A 341 26.75 -4.76 -18.06
N LEU A 342 26.13 -3.93 -17.21
CA LEU A 342 26.82 -3.13 -16.19
C LEU A 342 26.90 -3.79 -14.80
N HIS A 343 26.42 -5.03 -14.63
CA HIS A 343 26.36 -5.71 -13.32
C HIS A 343 27.68 -5.65 -12.53
N ASP A 344 28.77 -6.01 -13.21
CA ASP A 344 30.13 -6.10 -12.67
C ASP A 344 31.04 -4.96 -13.18
N LYS A 345 30.48 -3.96 -13.85
CA LYS A 345 31.23 -2.86 -14.49
C LYS A 345 30.86 -1.52 -13.87
N HIS A 346 31.02 -1.42 -12.55
CA HIS A 346 30.64 -0.22 -11.79
C HIS A 346 31.28 1.05 -12.35
N ASP A 347 32.59 1.02 -12.62
CA ASP A 347 33.35 2.18 -13.12
C ASP A 347 32.84 2.63 -14.50
N ALA A 348 32.53 1.70 -15.40
CA ALA A 348 31.94 2.03 -16.69
C ALA A 348 30.56 2.70 -16.53
N GLY A 349 29.74 2.20 -15.59
CA GLY A 349 28.46 2.82 -15.25
C GLY A 349 28.60 4.22 -14.65
N MET A 350 29.58 4.42 -13.78
CA MET A 350 29.87 5.73 -13.18
C MET A 350 30.44 6.72 -14.20
N ASN A 351 31.23 6.25 -15.17
CA ASN A 351 31.68 7.08 -16.31
C ASN A 351 30.49 7.58 -17.14
N LEU A 352 29.52 6.71 -17.46
CA LEU A 352 28.30 7.12 -18.15
C LEU A 352 27.50 8.18 -17.35
N VAL A 353 27.42 8.04 -16.02
CA VAL A 353 26.81 9.07 -15.16
C VAL A 353 27.59 10.38 -15.22
N GLY A 354 28.92 10.33 -15.25
CA GLY A 354 29.80 11.49 -15.43
C GLY A 354 29.52 12.23 -16.73
N ASN A 355 29.51 11.52 -17.85
CA ASN A 355 29.27 12.09 -19.18
C ASN A 355 27.87 12.72 -19.29
N VAL A 356 26.84 12.07 -18.73
CA VAL A 356 25.49 12.66 -18.66
C VAL A 356 25.49 13.95 -17.83
N ARG A 357 26.17 13.99 -16.69
CA ARG A 357 26.23 15.21 -15.86
C ARG A 357 26.95 16.35 -16.57
N GLU A 358 28.04 16.06 -17.28
CA GLU A 358 28.79 17.05 -18.06
C GLU A 358 27.95 17.62 -19.21
N HIS A 359 27.30 16.76 -19.98
CA HIS A 359 26.39 17.16 -21.07
C HIS A 359 25.24 18.04 -20.57
N LEU A 360 24.66 17.69 -19.42
CA LEU A 360 23.58 18.46 -18.81
C LEU A 360 24.06 19.78 -18.18
N GLY A 361 25.32 19.85 -17.75
CA GLY A 361 25.93 21.06 -17.20
C GLY A 361 26.39 22.09 -18.24
N SER A 362 26.45 21.73 -19.52
CA SER A 362 27.04 22.56 -20.59
C SER A 362 26.20 22.67 -21.87
N GLY A 363 25.04 22.01 -21.94
CA GLY A 363 24.19 21.91 -23.14
C GLY A 363 22.88 22.72 -23.13
N SER A 364 21.98 22.37 -24.06
CA SER A 364 20.68 23.07 -24.26
C SER A 364 19.74 23.04 -23.05
N ALA A 365 19.92 22.08 -22.14
CA ALA A 365 19.21 22.02 -20.86
C ALA A 365 19.72 23.08 -19.86
N ALA A 366 21.05 23.26 -19.75
CA ALA A 366 21.64 24.30 -18.90
C ALA A 366 21.26 25.71 -19.34
N ALA A 367 21.18 25.96 -20.66
CA ALA A 367 20.73 27.24 -21.20
C ALA A 367 19.28 27.62 -20.83
N ARG A 368 18.49 26.66 -20.34
CA ARG A 368 17.09 26.82 -19.90
C ARG A 368 16.93 26.72 -18.38
N ASP A 369 18.04 26.77 -17.63
CA ASP A 369 18.09 26.61 -16.18
C ASP A 369 17.43 25.29 -15.68
N ILE A 370 17.50 24.24 -16.50
CA ILE A 370 17.04 22.90 -16.11
C ILE A 370 18.13 22.27 -15.25
N LYS A 371 17.79 21.97 -13.98
CA LYS A 371 18.71 21.29 -13.06
C LYS A 371 18.45 19.80 -13.08
N SER A 372 19.53 19.03 -13.01
CA SER A 372 19.44 17.56 -13.08
C SER A 372 20.28 16.89 -11.99
N TYR A 373 19.82 15.70 -11.58
CA TYR A 373 20.51 14.84 -10.64
C TYR A 373 20.54 13.43 -11.20
N SER A 374 21.71 13.00 -11.65
CA SER A 374 21.92 11.70 -12.30
C SER A 374 22.70 10.76 -11.39
N SER A 375 22.30 9.49 -11.29
CA SER A 375 23.03 8.48 -10.53
C SER A 375 22.82 7.07 -11.10
N LEU A 376 23.69 6.14 -10.68
CA LEU A 376 23.63 4.73 -11.03
C LEU A 376 22.91 3.94 -9.94
N TYR A 377 21.91 3.16 -10.34
CA TYR A 377 21.10 2.34 -9.45
C TYR A 377 21.16 0.87 -9.85
N LYS A 378 21.05 -0.02 -8.87
CA LYS A 378 20.80 -1.45 -9.07
C LYS A 378 19.41 -1.78 -8.53
N VAL A 379 18.81 -2.86 -9.03
CA VAL A 379 17.68 -3.47 -8.33
C VAL A 379 18.20 -3.99 -6.98
N ALA A 380 17.77 -3.37 -5.89
CA ALA A 380 18.12 -3.85 -4.54
C ALA A 380 17.20 -5.00 -4.11
N ILE A 381 15.93 -4.93 -4.51
CA ILE A 381 14.89 -5.92 -4.29
C ILE A 381 14.01 -5.88 -5.54
N ASP A 382 13.88 -7.01 -6.23
CA ASP A 382 12.95 -7.16 -7.35
C ASP A 382 11.72 -7.91 -6.89
N VAL A 383 10.53 -7.40 -7.19
CA VAL A 383 9.27 -7.95 -6.69
C VAL A 383 8.36 -8.22 -7.88
N HIS A 384 8.42 -9.46 -8.39
CA HIS A 384 7.53 -9.93 -9.44
C HIS A 384 6.31 -10.67 -8.90
N GLN A 385 5.21 -10.60 -9.65
CA GLN A 385 4.12 -11.56 -9.56
C GLN A 385 4.43 -12.69 -10.56
N PRO A 386 4.50 -13.96 -10.15
CA PRO A 386 4.44 -15.06 -11.11
C PRO A 386 3.07 -15.06 -11.79
N GLU A 387 3.05 -15.38 -13.09
CA GLU A 387 1.83 -15.54 -13.91
C GLU A 387 0.80 -16.52 -13.33
#